data_AF-A0A351AU97-F1
#
_entry.id   AF-A0A351AU97-F1
#
_cell.length_a   1.000
_cell.length_b   1.000
_cell.length_c   1.000
_cell.angle_alpha   90.00
_cell.angle_beta   90.00
_cell.angle_gamma   90.00
#
_symmetry.space_group_name_H-M   'P 1'
#
loop_
_entity.id
_entity.type
_entity.pdbx_description
1 polymer ?
#
loop_
_entity_poly.entity_id
_entity_poly.type
_entity_poly.pdbx_seq_one_letter_code
_entity_poly.pdbx_strand_id
1 'polypeptide(L)'
;MNISRFGIGFRFDSIENGDEREHAFNLIFSAIERADVRGLQLFAGHFPVDESDDKNIFTVAFAGGGIKQTRSLFQKLNDNPLVSGALAEYRPVVQTNALRRAEKLAFYGRFDESGTLVFNEKDLAECGCKKTEKPVANPFEEYGGRRIDPVGAGIRMLIAPDKFKGSMDAQRVCTIIKNAARKCLPGCRVRTLPIADGGDGTAETLTRAFNGNMRSANVTAPDGRKIAAEYGVLTSFGEKTAGT
;
A
#
# COMPACT_ATOMS: atom_id res chain seq x y z
N MET A 1 1.20 -17.16 -22.11
CA MET A 1 1.84 -17.64 -20.87
C MET A 1 0.89 -18.57 -20.14
N ASN A 2 1.28 -19.82 -19.90
CA ASN A 2 0.51 -20.80 -19.14
C ASN A 2 0.85 -20.70 -17.66
N ILE A 3 0.14 -19.82 -16.96
CA ILE A 3 0.16 -19.82 -15.49
C ILE A 3 -0.84 -20.86 -14.99
N SER A 4 -0.32 -22.06 -14.69
CA SER A 4 -1.10 -23.22 -14.23
C SER A 4 -1.47 -23.18 -12.73
N ARG A 5 -0.86 -22.26 -11.95
CA ARG A 5 -1.05 -22.08 -10.50
C ARG A 5 -1.35 -20.62 -10.14
N PHE A 6 -1.55 -20.30 -8.87
CA PHE A 6 -1.83 -18.93 -8.45
C PHE A 6 -0.64 -18.00 -8.74
N GLY A 7 -0.88 -16.90 -9.44
CA GLY A 7 0.10 -15.86 -9.75
C GLY A 7 -0.37 -14.48 -9.30
N ILE A 8 0.59 -13.62 -8.95
CA ILE A 8 0.36 -12.24 -8.55
C ILE A 8 1.35 -11.31 -9.24
N GLY A 9 0.88 -10.17 -9.72
CA GLY A 9 1.69 -9.12 -10.31
C GLY A 9 1.50 -7.80 -9.59
N PHE A 10 2.60 -7.11 -9.34
CA PHE A 10 2.68 -5.78 -8.78
C PHE A 10 3.01 -4.81 -9.89
N ARG A 11 2.23 -3.75 -10.01
CA ARG A 11 2.30 -2.77 -11.09
C ARG A 11 2.88 -1.48 -10.55
N PHE A 12 3.96 -0.99 -11.15
CA PHE A 12 4.66 0.22 -10.75
C PHE A 12 4.41 1.30 -11.79
N ASP A 13 4.23 2.53 -11.32
CA ASP A 13 4.21 3.70 -12.19
C ASP A 13 5.60 3.93 -12.80
N SER A 14 5.61 4.56 -13.96
CA SER A 14 6.84 5.01 -14.62
C SER A 14 7.60 5.99 -13.74
N ILE A 15 8.92 5.96 -13.84
CA ILE A 15 9.79 6.95 -13.22
C ILE A 15 10.34 7.89 -14.29
N GLU A 16 10.34 9.19 -14.01
CA GLU A 16 10.96 10.17 -14.90
C GLU A 16 12.48 9.94 -14.95
N ASN A 17 13.02 9.67 -16.15
CA ASN A 17 14.46 9.53 -16.43
C ASN A 17 15.19 8.46 -15.59
N GLY A 18 14.68 7.23 -15.55
CA GLY A 18 15.38 6.09 -14.94
C GLY A 18 14.98 4.73 -15.49
N ASP A 19 15.69 3.67 -15.09
CA ASP A 19 15.36 2.28 -15.44
C ASP A 19 14.23 1.78 -14.52
N GLU A 20 13.02 1.66 -15.07
CA GLU A 20 11.82 1.20 -14.35
C GLU A 20 11.97 -0.23 -13.81
N ARG A 21 12.70 -1.10 -14.53
CA ARG A 21 12.96 -2.48 -14.09
C ARG A 21 13.84 -2.46 -12.85
N GLU A 22 14.96 -1.73 -12.92
CA GLU A 22 15.87 -1.55 -11.78
C GLU A 22 15.11 -1.00 -10.57
N HIS A 23 14.28 0.03 -10.78
CA HIS A 23 13.48 0.63 -9.73
C HIS A 23 12.50 -0.37 -9.07
N ALA A 24 11.67 -1.03 -9.88
CA ALA A 24 10.70 -2.00 -9.39
C ALA A 24 11.36 -3.20 -8.69
N PHE A 25 12.50 -3.67 -9.21
CA PHE A 25 13.23 -4.80 -8.63
C PHE A 25 13.88 -4.39 -7.30
N ASN A 26 14.53 -3.22 -7.23
CA ASN A 26 15.06 -2.67 -5.98
C ASN A 26 13.99 -2.57 -4.88
N LEU A 27 12.81 -2.07 -5.21
CA LEU A 27 11.72 -1.97 -4.24
C LEU A 27 11.22 -3.34 -3.77
N ILE A 28 11.00 -4.28 -4.69
CA ILE A 28 10.51 -5.62 -4.34
C ILE A 28 11.54 -6.39 -3.53
N PHE A 29 12.77 -6.50 -4.03
CA PHE A 29 13.79 -7.37 -3.45
C PHE A 29 14.42 -6.78 -2.18
N SER A 30 14.28 -5.47 -1.91
CA SER A 30 14.58 -4.89 -0.60
C SER A 30 13.50 -5.12 0.46
N ALA A 31 12.29 -5.51 0.04
CA ALA A 31 11.11 -5.68 0.91
C ALA A 31 10.82 -7.14 1.30
N ILE A 32 11.49 -8.11 0.68
CA ILE A 32 11.24 -9.56 0.86
C ILE A 32 12.54 -10.32 1.09
N GLU A 33 12.43 -11.59 1.46
CA GLU A 33 13.58 -12.47 1.70
C GLU A 33 13.63 -13.61 0.68
N ARG A 34 14.80 -14.25 0.52
CA ARG A 34 14.98 -15.43 -0.35
C ARG A 34 13.97 -16.55 -0.06
N ALA A 35 13.59 -16.71 1.21
CA ALA A 35 12.61 -17.71 1.64
C ALA A 35 11.19 -17.45 1.07
N ASP A 36 10.84 -16.20 0.78
CA ASP A 36 9.51 -15.83 0.29
C ASP A 36 9.26 -16.31 -1.14
N VAL A 37 10.33 -16.44 -1.93
CA VAL A 37 10.25 -16.69 -3.37
C VAL A 37 10.60 -18.10 -3.81
N ARG A 38 10.98 -19.00 -2.89
CA ARG A 38 11.37 -20.40 -3.21
C ARG A 38 10.34 -21.09 -4.11
N GLY A 39 10.81 -21.67 -5.20
CA GLY A 39 9.99 -22.37 -6.19
C GLY A 39 9.11 -21.47 -7.07
N LEU A 40 9.07 -20.16 -6.82
CA LEU A 40 8.32 -19.20 -7.63
C LEU A 40 9.04 -18.91 -8.94
N GLN A 41 8.27 -18.61 -9.96
CA GLN A 41 8.73 -18.10 -11.24
C GLN A 41 8.66 -16.57 -11.24
N LEU A 42 9.69 -15.91 -11.78
CA LEU A 42 9.75 -14.45 -11.92
C LEU A 42 9.47 -14.04 -13.37
N PHE A 43 8.57 -13.08 -13.51
CA PHE A 43 8.24 -12.43 -14.77
C PHE A 43 8.26 -10.92 -14.58
N ALA A 44 8.68 -10.18 -15.59
CA ALA A 44 8.57 -8.73 -15.55
C ALA A 44 8.45 -8.09 -16.94
N GLY A 45 7.94 -6.87 -16.99
CA GLY A 45 7.85 -6.05 -18.19
C GLY A 45 6.59 -5.19 -18.22
N HIS A 46 6.47 -4.42 -19.30
CA HIS A 46 5.28 -3.60 -19.53
C HIS A 46 4.06 -4.45 -19.85
N PHE A 47 3.03 -4.31 -19.02
CA PHE A 47 1.78 -5.04 -19.16
C PHE A 47 0.57 -4.13 -18.84
N PRO A 48 -0.07 -3.56 -19.89
CA PRO A 48 -1.37 -2.93 -19.73
C PRO A 48 -2.44 -4.02 -19.54
N VAL A 49 -3.32 -3.84 -18.57
CA VAL A 49 -4.45 -4.73 -18.26
C VAL A 49 -5.66 -4.41 -19.15
N ASP A 50 -5.84 -3.14 -19.50
CA ASP A 50 -6.83 -2.69 -20.50
C ASP A 50 -6.35 -1.44 -21.27
N GLU A 51 -7.18 -0.94 -22.19
CA GLU A 51 -6.87 0.22 -23.05
C GLU A 51 -6.76 1.54 -22.28
N SER A 52 -7.27 1.60 -21.03
CA SER A 52 -7.18 2.79 -20.18
C SER A 52 -5.88 2.85 -19.37
N ASP A 53 -5.11 1.76 -19.33
CA ASP A 53 -3.82 1.74 -18.67
C ASP A 53 -2.75 2.43 -19.52
N ASP A 54 -1.92 3.24 -18.84
CA ASP A 54 -0.73 3.83 -19.46
C ASP A 54 0.22 2.72 -19.96
N LYS A 55 0.85 2.94 -21.12
CA LYS A 55 1.88 2.05 -21.66
C LYS A 55 3.12 1.99 -20.75
N ASN A 56 3.30 2.97 -19.88
CA ASN A 56 4.47 3.09 -19.00
C ASN A 56 4.30 2.36 -17.65
N ILE A 57 3.33 1.44 -17.52
CA ILE A 57 3.20 0.62 -16.31
C ILE A 57 4.10 -0.61 -16.39
N PHE A 58 5.11 -0.65 -15.53
CA PHE A 58 6.00 -1.79 -15.39
C PHE A 58 5.43 -2.79 -14.39
N THR A 59 5.31 -4.06 -14.77
CA THR A 59 4.76 -5.10 -13.90
C THR A 59 5.81 -6.11 -13.53
N VAL A 60 5.91 -6.44 -12.24
CA VAL A 60 6.71 -7.56 -11.71
C VAL A 60 5.77 -8.61 -11.17
N ALA A 61 5.87 -9.83 -11.66
CA ALA A 61 4.95 -10.91 -11.32
C ALA A 61 5.66 -12.18 -10.85
N PHE A 62 5.02 -12.83 -9.88
CA PHE A 62 5.42 -14.11 -9.33
C PHE A 62 4.34 -15.15 -9.59
N ALA A 63 4.72 -16.35 -10.01
CA ALA A 63 3.80 -17.45 -10.24
C ALA A 63 4.38 -18.82 -9.83
N GLY A 64 3.61 -19.89 -9.97
CA GLY A 64 4.06 -21.27 -9.72
C GLY A 64 3.95 -21.74 -8.26
N GLY A 65 3.71 -20.81 -7.33
CA GLY A 65 3.56 -21.07 -5.89
C GLY A 65 2.19 -21.56 -5.45
N GLY A 66 2.11 -21.92 -4.17
CA GLY A 66 0.84 -22.24 -3.49
C GLY A 66 0.14 -20.98 -2.96
N ILE A 67 -1.19 -21.06 -2.78
CA ILE A 67 -2.04 -19.93 -2.34
C ILE A 67 -1.51 -19.27 -1.06
N LYS A 68 -1.06 -20.05 -0.07
CA LYS A 68 -0.56 -19.53 1.20
C LYS A 68 0.71 -18.68 1.01
N GLN A 69 1.66 -19.18 0.22
CA GLN A 69 2.91 -18.47 -0.08
C GLN A 69 2.63 -17.17 -0.83
N THR A 70 1.80 -17.21 -1.87
CA THR A 70 1.51 -16.00 -2.65
C THR A 70 0.73 -14.95 -1.85
N ARG A 71 -0.17 -15.37 -0.95
CA ARG A 71 -0.85 -14.44 -0.01
C ARG A 71 0.13 -13.80 0.98
N SER A 72 1.09 -14.57 1.49
CA SER A 72 2.14 -14.05 2.36
C SER A 72 3.01 -13.03 1.64
N LEU A 73 3.42 -13.33 0.40
CA LEU A 73 4.20 -12.40 -0.45
C LEU A 73 3.42 -11.12 -0.75
N PHE A 74 2.14 -11.23 -1.11
CA PHE A 74 1.25 -10.09 -1.27
C PHE A 74 1.23 -9.19 -0.04
N GLN A 75 1.00 -9.78 1.13
CA GLN A 75 0.89 -9.02 2.36
C GLN A 75 2.20 -8.30 2.70
N LYS A 76 3.35 -8.98 2.58
CA LYS A 76 4.67 -8.36 2.80
C LYS A 76 4.92 -7.16 1.90
N LEU A 77 4.64 -7.29 0.60
CA LEU A 77 4.86 -6.21 -0.37
C LEU A 77 3.83 -5.08 -0.23
N ASN A 78 2.55 -5.41 -0.02
CA ASN A 78 1.48 -4.42 0.13
C ASN A 78 1.58 -3.63 1.45
N ASP A 79 2.05 -4.26 2.52
CA ASP A 79 2.25 -3.60 3.81
C ASP A 79 3.59 -2.84 3.88
N ASN A 80 4.48 -3.02 2.90
CA ASN A 80 5.72 -2.26 2.80
C ASN A 80 5.43 -0.86 2.23
N PRO A 81 5.70 0.23 3.00
CA PRO A 81 5.34 1.58 2.56
C PRO A 81 6.05 2.04 1.28
N LEU A 82 7.31 1.63 1.06
CA LEU A 82 8.05 1.97 -0.16
C LEU A 82 7.42 1.34 -1.38
N VAL A 83 7.12 0.04 -1.29
CA VAL A 83 6.50 -0.70 -2.39
C VAL A 83 5.11 -0.14 -2.64
N SER A 84 4.25 -0.09 -1.62
CA SER A 84 2.86 0.37 -1.75
C SER A 84 2.73 1.81 -2.28
N GLY A 85 3.69 2.69 -1.96
CA GLY A 85 3.71 4.07 -2.43
C GLY A 85 4.17 4.25 -3.87
N ALA A 86 4.85 3.24 -4.43
CA ALA A 86 5.34 3.22 -5.81
C ALA A 86 4.44 2.40 -6.75
N LEU A 87 3.43 1.71 -6.22
CA LEU A 87 2.48 0.97 -7.06
C LEU A 87 1.57 1.94 -7.82
N ALA A 88 1.17 1.52 -9.01
CA ALA A 88 0.26 2.25 -9.88
C ALA A 88 -1.06 2.60 -9.17
N GLU A 89 -1.54 3.83 -9.34
CA GLU A 89 -2.75 4.31 -8.67
C GLU A 89 -3.98 3.45 -9.02
N TYR A 90 -4.10 3.04 -10.28
CA TYR A 90 -5.19 2.18 -10.75
C TYR A 90 -4.75 0.72 -10.91
N ARG A 91 -5.47 -0.19 -10.23
CA ARG A 91 -5.19 -1.64 -10.21
C ARG A 91 -3.73 -1.97 -9.87
N PRO A 92 -3.19 -1.52 -8.73
CA PRO A 92 -1.78 -1.72 -8.34
C PRO A 92 -1.34 -3.19 -8.32
N VAL A 93 -2.29 -4.12 -8.19
CA VAL A 93 -2.04 -5.56 -8.15
C VAL A 93 -2.98 -6.30 -9.09
N VAL A 94 -2.41 -7.24 -9.83
CA VAL A 94 -3.12 -8.12 -10.78
C VAL A 94 -2.96 -9.58 -10.38
N GLN A 95 -4.01 -10.36 -10.56
CA GLN A 95 -4.03 -11.79 -10.24
C GLN A 95 -4.02 -12.65 -11.50
N THR A 96 -3.88 -13.96 -11.31
CA THR A 96 -3.79 -15.00 -12.35
C THR A 96 -4.63 -14.77 -13.61
N ASN A 97 -5.89 -14.35 -13.50
CA ASN A 97 -6.77 -14.14 -14.66
C ASN A 97 -6.26 -13.05 -15.62
N ALA A 98 -5.71 -11.96 -15.07
CA ALA A 98 -5.09 -10.90 -15.86
C ALA A 98 -3.71 -11.34 -16.36
N LEU A 99 -2.91 -12.01 -15.52
CA LEU A 99 -1.58 -12.47 -15.89
C LEU A 99 -1.57 -13.53 -17.01
N ARG A 100 -2.64 -14.33 -17.15
CA ARG A 100 -2.80 -15.25 -18.28
C ARG A 100 -2.80 -14.54 -19.64
N ARG A 101 -3.25 -13.27 -19.66
CA ARG A 101 -3.25 -12.41 -20.85
C ARG A 101 -1.93 -11.64 -21.02
N ALA A 102 -1.00 -11.76 -20.07
CA ALA A 102 0.26 -11.04 -20.05
C ALA A 102 1.35 -11.71 -20.90
N GLU A 103 1.06 -11.89 -22.19
CA GLU A 103 2.03 -12.44 -23.16
C GLU A 103 3.29 -11.57 -23.32
N LYS A 104 3.24 -10.32 -22.87
CA LYS A 104 4.32 -9.33 -22.97
C LYS A 104 5.35 -9.41 -21.84
N LEU A 105 5.04 -10.10 -20.72
CA LEU A 105 5.99 -10.24 -19.64
C LEU A 105 7.11 -11.18 -20.05
N ALA A 106 8.36 -10.75 -19.87
CA ALA A 106 9.51 -11.61 -20.07
C ALA A 106 9.65 -12.57 -18.88
N PHE A 107 10.03 -13.81 -19.18
CA PHE A 107 10.43 -14.77 -18.15
C PHE A 107 11.90 -14.57 -17.76
N TYR A 108 12.15 -14.41 -16.46
CA TYR A 108 13.50 -14.21 -15.92
C TYR A 108 14.10 -15.50 -15.36
N GLY A 109 13.26 -16.40 -14.84
CA GLY A 109 13.71 -17.67 -14.27
C GLY A 109 12.78 -18.21 -13.20
N ARG A 110 13.19 -19.32 -12.57
CA ARG A 110 12.56 -19.90 -11.38
C ARG A 110 13.52 -19.83 -10.21
N PHE A 111 13.03 -19.44 -9.04
CA PHE A 111 13.80 -19.51 -7.81
C PHE A 111 13.91 -20.96 -7.34
N ASP A 112 15.13 -21.41 -7.06
CA ASP A 112 15.38 -22.72 -6.45
C ASP A 112 15.06 -22.73 -4.93
N GLU A 113 15.35 -23.83 -4.26
CA GLU A 113 15.14 -23.99 -2.81
C GLU A 113 16.01 -23.05 -1.95
N SER A 114 17.12 -22.55 -2.49
CA SER A 114 17.95 -21.52 -1.82
C SER A 114 17.40 -20.10 -2.01
N GLY A 115 16.38 -19.94 -2.85
CA GLY A 115 15.88 -18.64 -3.29
C GLY A 115 16.79 -18.00 -4.34
N THR A 116 17.60 -18.81 -5.04
CA THR A 116 18.46 -18.35 -6.13
C THR A 116 17.68 -18.43 -7.44
N LEU A 117 17.64 -17.34 -8.21
CA LEU A 117 16.98 -17.31 -9.51
C LEU A 117 17.83 -18.04 -10.54
N VAL A 118 17.27 -19.12 -11.09
CA VAL A 118 17.91 -19.96 -12.10
C VAL A 118 17.07 -19.93 -13.38
N PHE A 119 17.74 -19.75 -14.51
CA PHE A 119 17.09 -19.85 -15.81
C PHE A 119 17.24 -21.27 -16.38
N ASN A 120 16.12 -21.92 -16.69
CA ASN A 120 16.09 -23.19 -17.41
C ASN A 120 15.13 -23.12 -18.60
N GLU A 121 15.53 -23.68 -19.74
CA GLU A 121 14.68 -23.76 -20.94
C GLU A 121 13.42 -24.60 -20.72
N LYS A 122 13.52 -25.64 -19.88
CA LYS A 122 12.36 -26.44 -19.47
C LYS A 122 11.31 -25.59 -18.75
N ASP A 123 11.73 -24.73 -17.82
CA ASP A 123 10.83 -23.83 -17.08
C ASP A 123 10.17 -22.80 -18.00
N LEU A 124 10.92 -22.31 -19.00
CA LEU A 124 10.40 -21.43 -20.05
C LEU A 124 9.30 -22.12 -20.86
N ALA A 125 9.55 -23.37 -21.28
CA ALA A 125 8.56 -24.15 -22.03
C ALA A 125 7.31 -24.43 -21.18
N GLU A 126 7.48 -24.79 -19.91
CA GLU A 126 6.37 -25.03 -18.97
C GLU A 126 5.48 -23.80 -18.76
N CYS A 127 6.08 -22.61 -18.62
CA CYS A 127 5.31 -21.38 -18.44
C CYS A 127 4.73 -20.84 -19.75
N GLY A 128 5.05 -21.44 -20.92
CA GLY A 128 4.53 -21.03 -22.23
C GLY A 128 4.76 -19.54 -22.53
N CYS A 129 5.87 -18.99 -22.02
CA CYS A 129 6.29 -17.63 -22.31
C CYS A 129 7.15 -17.61 -23.58
N LYS A 130 6.92 -16.64 -24.46
CA LYS A 130 7.67 -16.48 -25.72
C LYS A 130 8.85 -15.50 -25.60
N LYS A 131 8.88 -14.70 -24.53
CA LYS A 131 9.90 -13.69 -24.26
C LYS A 131 10.73 -14.08 -23.04
N THR A 132 12.04 -13.86 -23.10
CA THR A 132 12.94 -14.10 -21.97
C THR A 132 13.84 -12.90 -21.75
N GLU A 133 14.24 -12.71 -20.51
CA GLU A 133 15.21 -11.70 -20.13
C GLU A 133 16.07 -12.29 -19.00
N LYS A 134 17.16 -12.95 -19.38
CA LYS A 134 18.04 -13.62 -18.42
C LYS A 134 18.71 -12.55 -17.56
N PRO A 135 18.56 -12.59 -16.22
CA PRO A 135 19.21 -11.62 -15.35
C PRO A 135 20.73 -11.86 -15.36
N VAL A 136 21.51 -10.78 -15.22
CA VAL A 136 22.98 -10.84 -15.20
C VAL A 136 23.49 -11.38 -13.85
N ALA A 137 22.76 -11.08 -12.77
CA ALA A 137 23.01 -11.58 -11.42
C ALA A 137 21.71 -12.02 -10.73
N ASN A 138 21.82 -12.58 -9.52
CA ASN A 138 20.63 -12.88 -8.75
C ASN A 138 19.94 -11.57 -8.30
N PRO A 139 18.60 -11.45 -8.37
CA PRO A 139 17.93 -10.22 -7.95
C PRO A 139 18.18 -9.83 -6.50
N PHE A 140 18.42 -10.77 -5.59
CA PHE A 140 18.79 -10.44 -4.21
C PHE A 140 20.22 -9.93 -4.06
N GLU A 141 21.13 -10.33 -4.95
CA GLU A 141 22.50 -9.83 -4.97
C GLU A 141 22.58 -8.46 -5.63
N GLU A 142 21.84 -8.28 -6.72
CA GLU A 142 21.80 -7.04 -7.49
C GLU A 142 20.96 -5.96 -6.79
N TYR A 143 19.80 -6.32 -6.26
CA TYR A 143 18.77 -5.39 -5.80
C TYR A 143 18.31 -5.60 -4.33
N GLY A 144 18.62 -6.75 -3.73
CA GLY A 144 18.14 -7.11 -2.37
C GLY A 144 19.15 -6.87 -1.23
N GLY A 145 20.40 -6.54 -1.53
CA GLY A 145 21.48 -6.43 -0.53
C GLY A 145 21.44 -5.14 0.31
N ARG A 146 20.80 -4.08 -0.18
CA ARG A 146 20.69 -2.80 0.53
C ARG A 146 19.23 -2.58 0.92
N ARG A 147 18.94 -2.74 2.21
CA ARG A 147 17.62 -2.37 2.74
C ARG A 147 17.42 -0.88 2.49
N ILE A 148 16.41 -0.55 1.70
CA ILE A 148 16.06 0.84 1.40
C ILE A 148 15.17 1.31 2.53
N ASP A 149 15.68 2.24 3.33
CA ASP A 149 14.84 2.90 4.31
C ASP A 149 13.89 3.84 3.58
N PRO A 150 12.58 3.78 3.86
CA PRO A 150 11.65 4.72 3.25
C PRO A 150 12.02 6.16 3.60
N VAL A 151 11.79 7.07 2.65
CA VAL A 151 11.91 8.50 2.93
C VAL A 151 11.00 8.85 4.11
N GLY A 152 11.59 9.52 5.11
CA GLY A 152 10.92 9.83 6.38
C GLY A 152 10.89 8.70 7.40
N ALA A 153 11.67 7.62 7.21
CA ALA A 153 11.93 6.62 8.25
C ALA A 153 12.41 7.30 9.54
N GLY A 154 11.81 6.93 10.67
CA GLY A 154 12.10 7.53 11.97
C GLY A 154 11.34 8.83 12.27
N ILE A 155 10.72 9.49 11.28
CA ILE A 155 9.88 10.67 11.50
C ILE A 155 8.58 10.25 12.18
N ARG A 156 8.22 10.97 13.25
CA ARG A 156 6.93 10.86 13.94
C ARG A 156 6.17 12.17 13.78
N MET A 157 4.97 12.10 13.23
CA MET A 157 4.13 13.25 12.94
C MET A 157 2.80 13.16 13.72
N LEU A 158 2.47 14.22 14.44
CA LEU A 158 1.15 14.44 15.02
C LEU A 158 0.41 15.47 14.14
N ILE A 159 -0.72 15.06 13.57
CA ILE A 159 -1.61 15.93 12.81
C ILE A 159 -2.76 16.31 13.72
N ALA A 160 -2.78 17.55 14.20
CA ALA A 160 -3.81 18.06 15.12
C ALA A 160 -4.46 19.36 14.63
N PRO A 161 -5.15 19.35 13.47
CA PRO A 161 -5.83 20.52 12.93
C PRO A 161 -7.18 20.76 13.62
N ASP A 162 -7.61 22.02 13.58
CA ASP A 162 -9.01 22.39 13.75
C ASP A 162 -9.74 22.37 12.38
N LYS A 163 -11.07 22.52 12.40
CA LYS A 163 -11.91 22.63 11.21
C LYS A 163 -11.54 23.85 10.38
N PHE A 164 -11.72 23.74 9.07
CA PHE A 164 -11.64 24.86 8.14
C PHE A 164 -13.06 25.40 7.96
N LYS A 165 -13.37 26.52 8.62
CA LYS A 165 -14.73 27.07 8.71
C LYS A 165 -15.38 27.19 7.32
N GLY A 166 -16.55 26.57 7.16
CA GLY A 166 -17.31 26.58 5.91
C GLY A 166 -16.76 25.71 4.78
N SER A 167 -15.70 24.92 5.02
CA SER A 167 -15.05 24.10 4.00
C SER A 167 -14.93 22.63 4.41
N MET A 168 -14.21 22.32 5.49
CA MET A 168 -13.90 20.93 5.88
C MET A 168 -13.92 20.77 7.40
N ASP A 169 -14.46 19.65 7.87
CA ASP A 169 -14.29 19.24 9.26
C ASP A 169 -12.83 18.84 9.57
N ALA A 170 -12.44 18.90 10.85
CA ALA A 170 -11.08 18.61 11.29
C ALA A 170 -10.61 17.17 10.94
N GLN A 171 -11.54 16.21 10.86
CA GLN A 171 -11.22 14.82 10.55
C GLN A 171 -10.92 14.62 9.06
N ARG A 172 -11.62 15.35 8.20
CA ARG A 172 -11.34 15.37 6.76
C ARG A 172 -9.95 15.96 6.50
N VAL A 173 -9.61 17.06 7.18
CA VAL A 173 -8.26 17.65 7.12
C VAL A 173 -7.20 16.65 7.59
N CYS A 174 -7.42 15.98 8.74
CA CYS A 174 -6.53 14.92 9.23
C CYS A 174 -6.27 13.83 8.18
N THR A 175 -7.33 13.38 7.51
CA THR A 175 -7.27 12.31 6.50
C THR A 175 -6.45 12.74 5.29
N ILE A 176 -6.69 13.97 4.79
CA ILE A 176 -5.97 14.52 3.64
C ILE A 176 -4.46 14.63 3.94
N ILE A 177 -4.12 15.26 5.07
CA ILE A 177 -2.70 15.45 5.45
C ILE A 177 -2.02 14.10 5.70
N LYS A 178 -2.71 13.15 6.36
CA LYS A 178 -2.17 11.80 6.60
C LYS A 178 -1.87 11.07 5.29
N ASN A 179 -2.75 11.17 4.30
CA ASN A 179 -2.54 10.55 3.00
C ASN A 179 -1.38 11.21 2.23
N ALA A 180 -1.32 12.54 2.23
CA ALA A 180 -0.21 13.28 1.63
C ALA A 180 1.13 12.94 2.31
N ALA A 181 1.17 12.90 3.65
CA ALA A 181 2.35 12.54 4.41
C ALA A 181 2.82 11.12 4.09
N ARG A 182 1.91 10.15 3.95
CA ARG A 182 2.25 8.78 3.54
C ARG A 182 2.77 8.69 2.10
N LYS A 183 2.27 9.55 1.21
CA LYS A 183 2.74 9.62 -0.19
C LYS A 183 4.14 10.23 -0.29
N CYS A 184 4.40 11.32 0.44
CA CYS A 184 5.69 12.04 0.37
C CYS A 184 6.77 11.46 1.30
N LEU A 185 6.35 10.91 2.45
CA LEU A 185 7.21 10.36 3.50
C LEU A 185 6.68 8.96 3.87
N PRO A 186 6.81 7.95 3.00
CA PRO A 186 6.27 6.60 3.24
C PRO A 186 6.77 5.97 4.56
N GLY A 187 7.91 6.42 5.07
CA GLY A 187 8.50 5.91 6.31
C GLY A 187 7.96 6.57 7.57
N CYS A 188 7.16 7.63 7.45
CA CYS A 188 6.72 8.40 8.61
C CYS A 188 5.62 7.69 9.39
N ARG A 189 5.68 7.80 10.72
CA ARG A 189 4.63 7.36 11.63
C ARG A 189 3.68 8.52 11.92
N VAL A 190 2.45 8.42 11.42
CA VAL A 190 1.45 9.48 11.55
C VAL A 190 0.38 9.13 12.57
N ARG A 191 0.16 10.03 13.53
CA ARG A 191 -1.01 10.03 14.43
C ARG A 191 -1.87 11.26 14.12
N THR A 192 -3.18 11.08 14.12
CA THR A 192 -4.16 12.16 13.90
C THR A 192 -4.93 12.40 15.18
N LEU A 193 -5.07 13.65 15.59
CA LEU A 193 -5.83 14.08 16.74
C LEU A 193 -6.59 15.38 16.38
N PRO A 194 -7.77 15.29 15.75
CA PRO A 194 -8.55 16.49 15.45
C PRO A 194 -8.87 17.25 16.74
N ILE A 195 -8.68 18.56 16.72
CA ILE A 195 -8.96 19.46 17.85
C ILE A 195 -10.11 20.39 17.52
N ALA A 196 -10.66 21.06 18.53
CA ALA A 196 -11.68 22.09 18.38
C ALA A 196 -11.49 23.16 19.46
N ASP A 197 -11.83 24.40 19.14
CA ASP A 197 -11.64 25.58 19.98
C ASP A 197 -12.81 25.90 20.94
N GLY A 198 -13.90 25.12 20.87
CA GLY A 198 -15.14 25.38 21.61
C GLY A 198 -16.30 25.85 20.74
N GLY A 199 -16.07 26.15 19.46
CA GLY A 199 -17.14 26.49 18.51
C GLY A 199 -17.89 25.28 17.95
N ASP A 200 -18.62 25.48 16.85
CA ASP A 200 -19.42 24.42 16.20
C ASP A 200 -18.57 23.17 15.89
N GLY A 201 -19.14 21.98 16.06
CA GLY A 201 -18.41 20.72 15.82
C GLY A 201 -17.48 20.29 16.95
N THR A 202 -17.31 21.09 18.01
CA THR A 202 -16.52 20.68 19.20
C THR A 202 -17.06 19.41 19.84
N ALA A 203 -18.39 19.31 20.01
CA ALA A 203 -19.02 18.12 20.58
C ALA A 203 -18.70 16.86 19.76
N GLU A 204 -18.78 16.95 18.43
CA GLU A 204 -18.47 15.85 17.53
C GLU A 204 -16.98 15.46 17.60
N THR A 205 -16.08 16.44 17.48
CA THR A 205 -14.63 16.21 17.51
C THR A 205 -14.20 15.51 18.80
N LEU A 206 -14.63 16.01 19.97
CA LEU A 206 -14.32 15.40 21.26
C LEU A 206 -14.93 14.01 21.39
N THR A 207 -16.19 13.85 21.01
CA THR A 207 -16.89 12.55 21.09
C THR A 207 -16.16 11.49 20.28
N ARG A 208 -15.74 11.80 19.06
CA ARG A 208 -14.97 10.86 18.23
C ARG A 208 -13.57 10.58 18.80
N ALA A 209 -12.88 11.61 19.28
CA ALA A 209 -11.53 11.47 19.85
C ALA A 209 -11.49 10.53 21.07
N PHE A 210 -12.57 10.50 21.87
CA PHE A 210 -12.67 9.71 23.09
C PHE A 210 -13.58 8.47 22.95
N ASN A 211 -13.87 8.01 21.74
CA ASN A 211 -14.77 6.86 21.46
C ASN A 211 -16.13 6.96 22.20
N GLY A 212 -16.64 8.19 22.30
CA GLY A 212 -17.95 8.50 22.82
C GLY A 212 -19.07 8.25 21.81
N ASN A 213 -20.29 8.62 22.19
CA ASN A 213 -21.48 8.53 21.34
C ASN A 213 -22.18 9.87 21.24
N MET A 214 -22.51 10.29 20.00
CA MET A 214 -23.42 11.40 19.78
C MET A 214 -24.85 10.95 20.11
N ARG A 215 -25.60 11.82 20.78
CA ARG A 215 -26.99 11.61 21.18
C ARG A 215 -27.82 12.83 20.78
N SER A 216 -29.12 12.61 20.58
CA SER A 216 -30.08 13.67 20.31
C SER A 216 -31.14 13.75 21.41
N ALA A 217 -31.60 14.95 21.73
CA ALA A 217 -32.68 15.21 22.67
C ALA A 217 -33.60 16.34 22.17
N ASN A 218 -34.91 16.19 22.40
CA ASN A 218 -35.88 17.25 22.12
C ASN A 218 -35.80 18.33 23.19
N VAL A 219 -35.41 19.54 22.80
CA VAL A 219 -35.28 20.70 23.68
C VAL A 219 -36.17 21.85 23.19
N THR A 220 -36.37 22.85 24.04
CA THR A 220 -37.05 24.09 23.67
C THR A 220 -36.01 25.09 23.17
N ALA A 221 -36.15 25.55 21.93
CA ALA A 221 -35.32 26.60 21.35
C ALA A 221 -35.59 27.96 22.02
N PRO A 222 -34.71 28.96 21.85
CA PRO A 222 -34.91 30.31 22.42
C PRO A 222 -36.22 30.99 21.99
N ASP A 223 -36.81 30.59 20.87
CA ASP A 223 -38.09 31.09 20.35
C ASP A 223 -39.31 30.25 20.75
N GLY A 224 -39.13 29.28 21.66
CA GLY A 224 -40.18 28.44 22.20
C GLY A 224 -40.50 27.18 21.37
N ARG A 225 -39.93 27.01 20.17
CA ARG A 225 -40.18 25.80 19.35
C ARG A 225 -39.47 24.57 19.92
N LYS A 226 -40.02 23.38 19.67
CA LYS A 226 -39.32 22.12 19.96
C LYS A 226 -38.34 21.79 18.84
N ILE A 227 -37.07 21.58 19.19
CA ILE A 227 -36.00 21.21 18.26
C ILE A 227 -35.27 19.97 18.76
N ALA A 228 -34.72 19.18 17.84
CA ALA A 228 -33.76 18.14 18.17
C ALA A 228 -32.36 18.78 18.31
N ALA A 229 -31.79 18.73 19.51
CA ALA A 229 -30.42 19.16 19.76
C ALA A 229 -29.50 17.95 19.90
N GLU A 230 -28.23 18.09 19.50
CA GLU A 230 -27.23 17.04 19.60
C GLU A 230 -26.23 17.32 20.73
N TYR A 231 -25.76 16.26 21.39
CA TYR A 231 -24.73 16.33 22.41
C TYR A 231 -23.86 15.08 22.41
N GLY A 232 -22.62 15.21 22.87
CA GLY A 232 -21.65 14.14 22.97
C GLY A 232 -21.64 13.49 24.35
N VAL A 233 -21.66 12.15 24.41
CA VAL A 233 -21.46 11.39 25.64
C VAL A 233 -20.14 10.64 25.54
N LEU A 234 -19.15 11.06 26.33
CA LEU A 234 -17.84 10.41 26.37
C LEU A 234 -17.91 9.16 27.25
N THR A 235 -17.31 8.06 26.79
CA THR A 235 -17.34 6.76 27.48
C THR A 235 -16.16 6.57 28.43
N SER A 236 -15.12 7.40 28.31
CA SER A 236 -13.99 7.43 29.25
C SER A 236 -13.36 8.83 29.30
N PHE A 237 -13.23 9.38 30.51
CA PHE A 237 -12.11 10.24 30.84
C PHE A 237 -11.05 9.31 31.43
N GLY A 238 -9.79 9.43 30.99
CA GLY A 238 -8.75 8.44 31.27
C GLY A 238 -8.59 8.08 32.74
N GLU A 239 -7.88 6.96 32.96
CA GLU A 239 -7.26 6.69 34.26
C GLU A 239 -6.61 7.97 34.81
N LYS A 240 -6.76 8.17 36.12
CA LYS A 240 -6.17 9.31 36.82
C LYS A 240 -4.69 9.42 36.44
N THR A 241 -4.31 10.43 35.67
CA THR A 241 -2.93 10.92 35.65
C THR A 241 -2.69 11.69 36.95
N ALA A 242 -2.71 10.97 38.07
CA ALA A 242 -2.08 11.43 39.30
C ALA A 242 -0.59 11.16 39.14
N GLY A 243 0.21 12.22 39.21
CA GLY A 243 1.65 12.09 39.32
C GLY A 243 2.01 11.29 40.57
N THR A 244 2.89 10.31 40.37
CA THR A 244 3.85 9.79 41.33
C THR A 244 5.04 9.29 40.54
#